data_AF-A0A659LZE2-F1
#
_entry.id   AF-A0A659LZE2-F1
#
_cell.length_a   1.000
_cell.length_b   1.000
_cell.length_c   1.000
_cell.angle_alpha   90.00
_cell.angle_beta   90.00
_cell.angle_gamma   90.00
#
_symmetry.space_group_name_H-M   'P 1'
#
loop_
_entity.id
_entity.type
_entity.pdbx_description
1 polymer ?
#
loop_
_entity_poly.entity_id
_entity_poly.type
_entity_poly.pdbx_seq_one_letter_code
_entity_poly.pdbx_strand_id
1 'polypeptide(L)' 'PITLVEIERLCFQETPISASWVRKLLVKHDLTAIAPLVPDATLRYLQGMVERHPGSAAARQKSPVLATGEK' A
#
# COMPACT_ATOMS: atom_id res chain seq x y z
N PRO A 1 -2.00 -10.11 -29.83
CA PRO A 1 -2.83 -8.92 -29.53
C PRO A 1 -3.16 -8.92 -28.03
N ILE A 2 -3.23 -7.76 -27.37
CA ILE A 2 -3.59 -7.64 -25.94
C ILE A 2 -4.93 -6.94 -25.86
N THR A 3 -5.87 -7.51 -25.10
CA THR A 3 -7.19 -6.90 -24.87
C THR A 3 -7.13 -6.07 -23.58
N LEU A 4 -7.50 -4.80 -23.68
CA LEU A 4 -7.67 -3.93 -22.52
C LEU A 4 -9.04 -4.18 -21.89
N VAL A 5 -9.06 -4.39 -20.57
CA VAL A 5 -10.28 -4.53 -19.78
C VAL A 5 -10.19 -3.59 -18.58
N GLU A 6 -11.27 -2.84 -18.33
CA GLU A 6 -11.41 -1.97 -17.16
C GLU A 6 -12.31 -2.67 -16.13
N ILE A 7 -11.99 -2.49 -14.85
CA ILE A 7 -12.74 -3.08 -13.73
C ILE A 7 -13.08 -2.01 -12.71
N GLU A 8 -14.18 -2.21 -11.99
CA GLU A 8 -14.60 -1.30 -10.93
C GLU A 8 -13.60 -1.30 -9.76
N ARG A 9 -13.45 -0.13 -9.15
CA ARG A 9 -12.54 0.06 -8.02
C ARG A 9 -13.21 -0.38 -6.72
N LEU A 10 -12.47 -1.15 -5.92
CA LEU A 10 -12.90 -1.54 -4.58
C LEU A 10 -13.00 -0.34 -3.64
N CYS A 11 -14.13 -0.23 -2.95
CA CYS A 11 -14.40 0.78 -1.93
C CYS A 11 -14.59 0.13 -0.56
N PHE A 12 -14.16 0.84 0.49
CA PHE A 12 -14.43 0.49 1.88
C PHE A 12 -15.14 1.68 2.54
N GLN A 13 -16.32 1.45 3.11
CA GLN A 13 -17.17 2.52 3.68
C GLN A 13 -17.36 3.69 2.71
N GLU A 14 -17.79 3.39 1.48
CA GLU A 14 -18.03 4.37 0.40
C GLU A 14 -16.77 5.14 -0.06
N THR A 15 -15.60 4.83 0.49
CA THR A 15 -14.33 5.47 0.14
C THR A 15 -13.46 4.51 -0.69
N PRO A 16 -13.00 4.91 -1.89
CA PRO A 16 -12.12 4.08 -2.69
C PRO A 16 -10.81 3.76 -1.98
N ILE A 17 -10.46 2.48 -1.92
CA ILE A 17 -9.21 2.06 -1.26
C ILE A 17 -8.02 2.55 -2.09
N SER A 18 -7.02 3.14 -1.45
CA SER A 18 -5.81 3.65 -2.11
C SER A 18 -4.54 3.26 -1.35
N ALA A 19 -3.46 3.02 -2.10
CA ALA A 19 -2.16 2.70 -1.51
C ALA A 19 -1.61 3.84 -0.62
N SER A 20 -1.95 5.09 -0.93
CA SER A 20 -1.57 6.25 -0.11
C SER A 20 -2.29 6.25 1.25
N TRP A 21 -3.55 5.81 1.31
CA TRP A 21 -4.28 5.70 2.56
C TRP A 21 -3.68 4.63 3.47
N VAL A 22 -3.41 3.43 2.94
CA VAL A 22 -2.76 2.34 3.68
C VAL A 22 -1.39 2.77 4.22
N ARG A 23 -0.57 3.45 3.40
CA ARG A 23 0.73 3.98 3.85
C ARG A 23 0.61 4.99 4.99
N LYS A 24 -0.40 5.89 4.95
CA LYS A 24 -0.65 6.85 6.05
C LYS A 24 -1.01 6.14 7.36
N LEU A 25 -1.80 5.07 7.30
CA LEU A 25 -2.12 4.25 8.48
C LEU A 25 -0.90 3.47 8.98
N LEU A 26 -0.06 2.98 8.06
CA LEU A 26 1.15 2.24 8.41
C LEU A 26 2.16 3.11 9.16
N VAL A 27 2.32 4.38 8.76
CA VAL A 27 3.14 5.37 9.49
C VAL A 27 2.61 5.62 10.91
N LYS A 28 1.30 5.50 11.13
CA LYS A 28 0.67 5.60 12.45
C LYS A 28 0.70 4.28 13.24
N HIS A 29 1.26 3.21 12.68
CA HIS A 29 1.24 1.86 13.25
C HIS A 29 -0.17 1.32 13.54
N ASP A 30 -1.19 1.87 12.86
CA ASP A 30 -2.58 1.49 13.06
C ASP A 30 -2.95 0.29 12.17
N LEU A 31 -2.49 -0.89 12.59
CA LEU A 31 -2.73 -2.15 11.87
C LEU A 31 -4.20 -2.57 11.92
N THR A 32 -4.93 -2.18 12.96
CA THR A 32 -6.36 -2.45 13.10
C THR A 32 -7.17 -1.75 12.03
N ALA A 33 -6.88 -0.48 11.74
CA ALA A 33 -7.51 0.25 10.64
C ALA A 33 -7.10 -0.25 9.25
N ILE A 34 -5.92 -0.88 9.12
CA ILE A 34 -5.44 -1.45 7.85
C ILE A 34 -6.08 -2.80 7.56
N ALA A 35 -6.36 -3.61 8.58
CA ALA A 35 -6.88 -4.97 8.44
C ALA A 35 -8.04 -5.13 7.44
N PRO A 36 -9.08 -4.27 7.42
CA PRO A 36 -10.18 -4.42 6.46
C PRO A 36 -9.86 -3.89 5.06
N LEU A 37 -8.73 -3.17 4.87
CA LEU A 37 -8.37 -2.53 3.61
C LEU A 37 -7.46 -3.38 2.72
N VAL A 38 -6.86 -4.43 3.28
CA VAL A 38 -5.88 -5.28 2.58
C VAL A 38 -6.18 -6.76 2.84
N PRO A 39 -5.79 -7.66 1.92
CA PRO A 39 -5.85 -9.09 2.18
C PRO A 39 -4.99 -9.53 3.37
N ASP A 40 -5.34 -10.64 4.02
CA ASP A 40 -4.64 -11.17 5.21
C ASP A 40 -3.14 -11.39 4.99
N ALA A 41 -2.77 -11.90 3.81
CA ALA A 41 -1.36 -12.11 3.45
C ALA A 41 -0.57 -10.80 3.48
N THR A 42 -1.17 -9.71 3.00
CA THR A 42 -0.58 -8.37 3.04
C THR A 42 -0.52 -7.84 4.47
N LEU A 43 -1.57 -8.05 5.27
CA LEU A 43 -1.57 -7.62 6.67
C LEU A 43 -0.42 -8.27 7.46
N ARG A 44 -0.20 -9.58 7.29
CA ARG A 44 0.93 -10.31 7.91
C ARG A 44 2.28 -9.76 7.47
N TYR A 45 2.42 -9.42 6.20
CA TYR A 45 3.64 -8.80 5.69
C TYR A 45 3.90 -7.44 6.35
N LEU A 46 2.86 -6.61 6.48
CA LEU A 46 2.94 -5.29 7.11
C LEU A 46 3.24 -5.37 8.61
N GLN A 47 2.66 -6.35 9.32
CA GLN A 47 2.98 -6.65 10.73
C GLN A 47 4.49 -6.88 10.90
N GLY A 48 5.06 -7.79 10.11
CA GLY A 48 6.50 -8.05 10.18
C GLY A 48 7.35 -6.83 9.78
N MET A 49 6.86 -5.95 8.90
CA MET A 49 7.58 -4.71 8.58
C MET A 49 7.68 -3.77 9.78
N VAL A 50 6.59 -3.63 10.53
CA VAL A 50 6.53 -2.80 11.74
C VAL A 50 7.46 -3.37 12.82
N GLU A 51 7.44 -4.68 13.03
CA GLU A 51 8.28 -5.38 14.01
C GLU A 51 9.78 -5.25 13.70
N ARG A 52 10.16 -5.31 12.41
CA ARG A 52 11.57 -5.25 11.99
C ARG A 52 12.18 -3.86 12.08
N HIS A 53 11.39 -2.78 12.03
CA HIS A 53 11.95 -1.44 12.02
C HIS A 53 10.91 -0.35 12.38
N PRO A 54 10.96 0.23 13.60
CA PRO A 54 10.00 1.26 14.03
C PRO A 54 10.08 2.60 13.26
N GLY A 55 11.04 2.77 12.34
CA GLY A 55 11.21 3.95 11.46
C GLY A 55 11.38 3.70 9.92
N SER A 56 11.14 2.50 9.38
CA SER A 56 11.59 2.15 7.99
C SER A 56 10.53 2.42 6.94
N ALA A 57 9.26 2.49 7.34
CA ALA A 57 8.15 2.73 6.42
C ALA A 57 8.32 4.05 5.64
N ALA A 58 8.96 5.06 6.25
CA ALA A 58 9.31 6.32 5.60
C ALA A 58 10.67 6.28 4.87
N ALA A 59 11.67 5.58 5.43
CA ALA A 59 13.05 5.61 4.92
C ALA A 59 13.22 4.89 3.57
N ARG A 60 12.43 3.83 3.32
CA ARG A 60 12.53 3.09 2.04
C ARG A 60 11.87 3.79 0.84
N GLN A 61 11.17 4.91 1.06
CA GLN A 61 10.58 5.72 -0.02
C GLN A 61 11.58 6.71 -0.64
N LYS A 62 12.82 6.84 -0.14
CA LYS A 62 13.86 7.68 -0.75
C LYS A 62 14.76 6.86 -1.67
N SER A 63 14.21 6.40 -2.78
CA SER A 63 15.00 6.06 -3.97
C SER A 63 14.14 6.38 -5.20
N PRO A 64 14.14 7.63 -5.69
CA PRO A 64 13.51 7.93 -6.96
C PRO A 64 14.59 7.82 -8.05
N VAL A 65 14.72 6.67 -8.68
CA VAL A 65 15.18 6.60 -10.08
C VAL A 65 14.44 5.44 -10.74
N LEU A 66 13.16 5.68 -11.05
CA LEU A 66 12.56 5.05 -12.22
C LEU A 66 12.81 6.05 -13.35
N ALA A 67 13.88 5.83 -14.13
CA ALA A 67 14.08 6.54 -15.38
C ALA A 67 12.91 6.16 -16.30
N THR A 68 12.01 7.10 -16.55
CA THR A 68 10.99 6.98 -17.59
C THR A 68 11.70 6.81 -18.93
N GLY A 69 11.61 5.60 -19.50
CA GLY A 69 12.03 5.35 -20.88
C GLY A 69 10.99 5.96 -21.81
N GLU A 70 11.25 7.19 -22.25
CA GLU A 70 10.52 7.83 -23.34
C GLU A 70 11.20 7.43 -24.66
N LYS A 71 10.42 6.90 -25.61
CA LYS A 71 10.73 6.88 -27.05
C LYS A 71 9.46 7.15 -27.83
#